data_AF-N9P6A3-F1
#
_entry.id   AF-N9P6A3-F1
#
_cell.length_a   1.000
_cell.length_b   1.000
_cell.length_c   1.000
_cell.angle_alpha   90.00
_cell.angle_beta   90.00
_cell.angle_gamma   90.00
#
_symmetry.space_group_name_H-M   'P 1'
#
loop_
_entity.id
_entity.type
_entity.pdbx_description
1 polymer ?
#
loop_
_entity_poly.entity_id
_entity_poly.type
_entity_poly.pdbx_seq_one_letter_code
_entity_poly.pdbx_strand_id
1 'polypeptide(L)'
;MRFTNIALALAVTGATAVTTAHAARDTIQIAGSSTVLPYASIVAEEFGNTFPQFKTPVVGSGGSSGGLKQFCNGVGDNTIDIANSSRQIKSTELAECKKNGVNQVLEIKIGYDGIVFASNANKAAYKLRPQHVFAALAAQLPSNGKMVANPYTRWNQIDKALPNEPITLVIPASNHGTREVFQEKMVDAGCETYAAIKSLDKDAKKKACTTFRKDGRVVEIAGDYTETLARLKTSPSAVGVFGLGFYDQNRDRLRVATVNNVAPSEKTILNGAYPVSRPLFFYVKGEHLKSIKGLPQFTEYFLNKKVSGKGSKLEKAGLISMSDKERAAVLANFKAGKAVVVK
;
A
#
# COMPACT_ATOMS: atom_id res chain seq x y z
N MET A 1 -17.72 93.55 18.75
CA MET A 1 -17.36 92.43 17.85
C MET A 1 -16.29 91.58 18.50
N ARG A 2 -16.63 90.37 18.98
CA ARG A 2 -15.68 89.36 19.46
C ARG A 2 -15.81 88.16 18.52
N PHE A 3 -14.77 87.87 17.76
CA PHE A 3 -14.70 86.69 16.90
C PHE A 3 -14.11 85.52 17.70
N THR A 4 -14.87 84.44 17.79
CA THR A 4 -14.48 83.15 18.35
C THR A 4 -13.69 82.36 17.30
N ASN A 5 -12.45 82.01 17.61
CA ASN A 5 -11.64 81.08 16.81
C ASN A 5 -12.04 79.64 17.16
N ILE A 6 -12.56 78.88 16.19
CA ILE A 6 -12.73 77.43 16.27
C ILE A 6 -11.54 76.80 15.54
N ALA A 7 -10.66 76.13 16.29
CA ALA A 7 -9.60 75.30 15.74
C ALA A 7 -10.16 73.91 15.40
N LEU A 8 -10.14 73.55 14.12
CA LEU A 8 -10.54 72.23 13.63
C LEU A 8 -9.28 71.33 13.57
N ALA A 9 -9.13 70.42 14.53
CA ALA A 9 -8.11 69.39 14.49
C ALA A 9 -8.61 68.21 13.63
N LEU A 10 -8.04 68.03 12.43
CA LEU A 10 -8.21 66.80 11.66
C LEU A 10 -7.36 65.69 12.28
N ALA A 11 -8.01 64.72 12.94
CA ALA A 11 -7.40 63.45 13.29
C ALA A 11 -7.50 62.50 12.09
N VAL A 12 -6.39 62.25 11.41
CA VAL A 12 -6.28 61.20 10.39
C VAL A 12 -6.03 59.88 11.12
N THR A 13 -7.09 59.09 11.34
CA THR A 13 -6.98 57.71 11.80
C THR A 13 -6.58 56.80 10.64
N GLY A 14 -5.28 56.51 10.52
CA GLY A 14 -4.78 55.48 9.63
C GLY A 14 -5.20 54.10 10.13
N ALA A 15 -6.20 53.50 9.48
CA ALA A 15 -6.57 52.10 9.69
C ALA A 15 -5.49 51.21 9.05
N THR A 16 -4.49 50.79 9.83
CA THR A 16 -3.59 49.70 9.43
C THR A 16 -4.38 48.40 9.45
N ALA A 17 -4.79 47.92 8.27
CA ALA A 17 -5.31 46.57 8.10
C ALA A 17 -4.17 45.58 8.39
N VAL A 18 -4.14 45.03 9.61
CA VAL A 18 -3.29 43.90 9.94
C VAL A 18 -3.87 42.68 9.22
N THR A 19 -3.34 42.39 8.03
CA THR A 19 -3.55 41.10 7.39
C THR A 19 -2.80 40.06 8.23
N THR A 20 -3.53 39.30 9.04
CA THR A 20 -2.99 38.11 9.68
C THR A 20 -2.67 37.11 8.57
N ALA A 21 -1.42 37.09 8.14
CA ALA A 21 -0.89 36.02 7.30
C ALA A 21 -1.16 34.71 8.03
N HIS A 22 -2.14 33.93 7.53
CA HIS A 22 -2.39 32.59 8.03
C HIS A 22 -1.12 31.78 7.77
N ALA A 23 -0.37 31.49 8.83
CA ALA A 23 0.80 30.63 8.74
C ALA A 23 0.33 29.23 8.36
N ALA A 24 0.68 28.78 7.16
CA ALA A 24 0.49 27.40 6.75
C ALA A 24 1.11 26.47 7.80
N ARG A 25 0.50 25.30 8.02
CA ARG A 25 1.02 24.34 9.01
C ARG A 25 2.47 23.95 8.70
N ASP A 26 3.29 23.85 9.74
CA ASP A 26 4.73 23.59 9.63
C ASP A 26 5.10 22.09 9.55
N THR A 27 4.13 21.18 9.48
CA THR A 27 4.37 19.73 9.47
C THR A 27 3.68 19.08 8.29
N ILE A 28 4.41 18.26 7.51
CA ILE A 28 3.85 17.46 6.40
C ILE A 28 2.87 16.43 6.96
N GLN A 29 1.68 16.33 6.36
CA GLN A 29 0.63 15.38 6.73
C GLN A 29 0.45 14.34 5.62
N ILE A 30 0.59 13.08 5.97
CA ILE A 30 0.55 11.94 5.07
C ILE A 30 -0.52 10.97 5.56
N ALA A 31 -1.37 10.43 4.68
CA ALA A 31 -2.27 9.34 5.04
C ALA A 31 -2.50 8.36 3.88
N GLY A 32 -2.99 7.16 4.17
CA GLY A 32 -3.48 6.23 3.14
C GLY A 32 -3.06 4.78 3.34
N SER A 33 -2.47 4.18 2.31
CA SER A 33 -2.18 2.75 2.23
C SER A 33 -1.41 2.21 3.45
N SER A 34 -1.98 1.18 4.08
CA SER A 34 -1.31 0.42 5.15
C SER A 34 -0.08 -0.34 4.66
N THR A 35 0.01 -0.65 3.36
CA THR A 35 1.21 -1.27 2.77
C THR A 35 2.35 -0.27 2.63
N VAL A 36 2.05 0.99 2.30
CA VAL A 36 3.08 2.04 2.14
C VAL A 36 3.45 2.68 3.48
N LEU A 37 2.55 2.64 4.46
CA LEU A 37 2.74 3.17 5.82
C LEU A 37 4.12 2.88 6.43
N PRO A 38 4.60 1.62 6.56
CA PRO A 38 5.90 1.36 7.18
C PRO A 38 7.06 2.05 6.46
N TYR A 39 7.03 2.08 5.12
CA TYR A 39 8.06 2.77 4.33
C TYR A 39 8.02 4.28 4.54
N ALA A 40 6.81 4.87 4.50
CA ALA A 40 6.65 6.30 4.73
C ALA A 40 7.05 6.73 6.14
N SER A 41 6.78 5.90 7.16
CA SER A 41 7.21 6.14 8.54
C SER A 41 8.74 6.11 8.67
N ILE A 42 9.42 5.12 8.05
CA ILE A 42 10.89 5.06 8.03
C ILE A 42 11.46 6.33 7.40
N VAL A 43 10.96 6.73 6.22
CA VAL A 43 11.46 7.95 5.53
C VAL A 43 11.14 9.21 6.33
N ALA A 44 9.98 9.30 6.98
CA ALA A 44 9.61 10.45 7.81
C ALA A 44 10.59 10.64 8.97
N GLU A 45 10.90 9.56 9.69
CA GLU A 45 11.87 9.58 10.79
C GLU A 45 13.27 9.94 10.29
N GLU A 46 13.76 9.29 9.23
CA GLU A 46 15.06 9.59 8.64
C GLU A 46 15.16 11.02 8.13
N PHE A 47 14.08 11.55 7.55
CA PHE A 47 14.00 12.91 7.06
C PHE A 47 14.10 13.92 8.21
N GLY A 48 13.35 13.73 9.29
CA GLY A 48 13.43 14.60 10.47
C GLY A 48 14.82 14.60 11.11
N ASN A 49 15.50 13.45 11.11
CA ASN A 49 16.88 13.33 11.59
C ASN A 49 17.90 13.97 10.64
N THR A 50 17.67 13.91 9.32
CA THR A 50 18.59 14.43 8.30
C THR A 50 18.44 15.94 8.09
N PHE A 51 17.23 16.48 8.25
CA PHE A 51 16.89 17.88 7.99
C PHE A 51 16.23 18.51 9.22
N PRO A 52 17.01 18.84 10.27
CA PRO A 52 16.46 19.33 11.55
C PRO A 52 15.69 20.66 11.44
N GLN A 53 15.83 21.39 10.34
CA GLN A 53 15.03 22.58 10.03
C GLN A 53 13.57 22.28 9.65
N PHE A 54 13.23 21.02 9.36
CA PHE A 54 11.87 20.58 9.05
C PHE A 54 11.33 19.68 10.15
N LYS A 55 10.06 19.83 10.51
CA LYS A 55 9.40 18.92 11.44
C LYS A 55 9.23 17.54 10.80
N THR A 56 9.40 16.49 11.60
CA THR A 56 9.13 15.10 11.19
C THR A 56 7.70 14.98 10.64
N PRO A 57 7.52 14.48 9.41
CA PRO A 57 6.19 14.25 8.82
C PRO A 57 5.32 13.35 9.69
N VAL A 58 4.02 13.66 9.77
CA VAL A 58 3.04 12.80 10.43
C VAL A 58 2.45 11.85 9.40
N VAL A 59 2.55 10.55 9.69
CA VAL A 59 2.13 9.48 8.78
C VAL A 59 0.97 8.69 9.38
N GLY A 60 -0.21 8.85 8.79
CA GLY A 60 -1.43 8.14 9.15
C GLY A 60 -1.73 6.95 8.23
N SER A 61 -2.50 6.00 8.76
CA SER A 61 -3.13 4.94 7.96
C SER A 61 -4.53 5.37 7.47
N GLY A 62 -5.21 4.52 6.71
CA GLY A 62 -6.55 4.78 6.19
C GLY A 62 -6.92 3.98 4.93
N GLY A 63 -5.98 3.19 4.41
CA GLY A 63 -6.11 2.49 3.13
C GLY A 63 -6.00 3.44 1.93
N SER A 64 -5.62 2.91 0.77
CA SER A 64 -5.36 3.73 -0.44
C SER A 64 -6.56 4.59 -0.83
N SER A 65 -7.77 4.02 -0.88
CA SER A 65 -8.99 4.76 -1.22
C SER A 65 -9.37 5.80 -0.16
N GLY A 66 -9.18 5.51 1.12
CA GLY A 66 -9.48 6.43 2.21
C GLY A 66 -8.53 7.63 2.23
N GLY A 67 -7.23 7.38 2.08
CA GLY A 67 -6.20 8.42 1.96
C GLY A 67 -6.39 9.28 0.71
N LEU A 68 -6.66 8.67 -0.45
CA LEU A 68 -6.94 9.41 -1.69
C LEU A 68 -8.20 10.29 -1.56
N LYS A 69 -9.25 9.80 -0.89
CA LYS A 69 -10.43 10.61 -0.59
C LYS A 69 -10.07 11.83 0.28
N GLN A 70 -9.30 11.61 1.36
CA GLN A 70 -8.85 12.71 2.22
C GLN A 70 -7.96 13.72 1.48
N PHE A 71 -7.08 13.24 0.60
CA PHE A 71 -6.21 14.06 -0.24
C PHE A 71 -7.00 14.92 -1.23
N CYS A 72 -8.06 14.37 -1.82
CA CYS A 72 -8.93 15.07 -2.77
C CYS A 72 -9.96 16.01 -2.10
N ASN A 73 -9.97 16.18 -0.77
CA ASN A 73 -10.94 17.07 -0.10
C ASN A 73 -10.63 18.58 -0.23
N GLY A 74 -9.58 18.94 -0.99
CA GLY A 74 -9.23 20.33 -1.29
C GLY A 74 -7.78 20.67 -0.98
N VAL A 75 -7.46 21.97 -1.04
CA VAL A 75 -6.08 22.50 -0.90
C VAL A 75 -5.85 23.23 0.42
N GLY A 76 -6.85 23.31 1.30
CA GLY A 76 -6.73 24.00 2.60
C GLY A 76 -5.78 23.29 3.58
N ASP A 77 -5.33 24.02 4.60
CA ASP A 77 -4.36 23.52 5.59
C ASP A 77 -4.86 22.34 6.43
N ASN A 78 -6.17 22.13 6.48
CA ASN A 78 -6.85 21.00 7.13
C ASN A 78 -6.84 19.71 6.29
N THR A 79 -6.22 19.72 5.11
CA THR A 79 -6.10 18.55 4.23
C THR A 79 -4.69 17.98 4.24
N ILE A 80 -4.53 16.69 3.94
CA ILE A 80 -3.22 16.03 3.84
C ILE A 80 -2.45 16.49 2.58
N ASP A 81 -1.11 16.47 2.65
CA ASP A 81 -0.22 16.81 1.51
C ASP A 81 0.06 15.62 0.61
N ILE A 82 0.10 14.44 1.22
CA ILE A 82 0.52 13.20 0.58
C ILE A 82 -0.51 12.09 0.82
N ALA A 83 -0.96 11.45 -0.25
CA ALA A 83 -1.72 10.21 -0.17
C ALA A 83 -0.84 9.00 -0.50
N ASN A 84 -0.56 8.16 0.50
CA ASN A 84 0.05 6.86 0.31
C ASN A 84 -0.91 5.92 -0.43
N SER A 85 -0.44 5.23 -1.47
CA SER A 85 -1.29 4.35 -2.27
C SER A 85 -0.58 3.10 -2.76
N SER A 86 -1.25 1.98 -2.63
CA SER A 86 -0.80 0.67 -3.11
C SER A 86 -1.26 0.33 -4.53
N ARG A 87 -1.91 1.29 -5.18
CA ARG A 87 -2.41 1.20 -6.56
C ARG A 87 -2.35 2.57 -7.20
N GLN A 88 -2.52 2.60 -8.51
CA GLN A 88 -2.71 3.88 -9.18
C GLN A 88 -4.02 4.55 -8.73
N ILE A 89 -4.01 5.87 -8.66
CA ILE A 89 -5.19 6.71 -8.49
C ILE A 89 -6.14 6.47 -9.67
N LYS A 90 -7.43 6.35 -9.39
CA LYS A 90 -8.45 6.11 -10.43
C LYS A 90 -8.83 7.43 -11.11
N SER A 91 -9.28 7.36 -12.36
CA SER A 91 -9.83 8.52 -13.08
C SER A 91 -10.98 9.19 -12.33
N THR A 92 -11.84 8.41 -11.67
CA THR A 92 -12.93 8.92 -10.84
C THR A 92 -12.44 9.66 -9.59
N GLU A 93 -11.32 9.23 -9.01
CA GLU A 93 -10.69 9.91 -7.86
C GLU A 93 -9.99 11.20 -8.31
N LEU A 94 -9.31 11.19 -9.47
CA LEU A 94 -8.75 12.39 -10.09
C LEU A 94 -9.84 13.43 -10.41
N ALA A 95 -10.99 13.00 -10.91
CA ALA A 95 -12.12 13.87 -11.17
C ALA A 95 -12.64 14.54 -9.89
N GLU A 96 -12.71 13.78 -8.78
CA GLU A 96 -13.09 14.32 -7.47
C GLU A 96 -12.05 15.31 -6.94
N CYS A 97 -10.76 14.98 -7.05
CA CYS A 97 -9.66 15.90 -6.74
C CYS A 97 -9.82 17.24 -7.49
N LYS A 98 -10.02 17.18 -8.82
CA LYS A 98 -10.20 18.37 -9.65
C LYS A 98 -11.43 19.19 -9.23
N LYS A 99 -12.56 18.52 -8.96
CA LYS A 99 -13.80 19.17 -8.49
C LYS A 99 -13.57 19.98 -7.21
N ASN A 100 -12.70 19.50 -6.32
CA ASN A 100 -12.38 20.14 -5.05
C ASN A 100 -11.13 21.04 -5.12
N GLY A 101 -10.66 21.38 -6.32
CA GLY A 101 -9.56 22.33 -6.53
C GLY A 101 -8.15 21.74 -6.43
N VAL A 102 -8.03 20.41 -6.27
CA VAL A 102 -6.75 19.70 -6.35
C VAL A 102 -6.47 19.37 -7.81
N ASN A 103 -5.77 20.27 -8.50
CA ASN A 103 -5.53 20.21 -9.94
C ASN A 103 -4.17 19.59 -10.28
N GLN A 104 -3.19 19.69 -9.38
CA GLN A 104 -1.82 19.21 -9.59
C GLN A 104 -1.54 17.97 -8.74
N VAL A 105 -2.07 16.83 -9.15
CA VAL A 105 -1.76 15.54 -8.50
C VAL A 105 -0.47 14.98 -9.07
N LEU A 106 0.61 14.97 -8.29
CA LEU A 106 1.91 14.44 -8.71
C LEU A 106 2.06 12.98 -8.24
N GLU A 107 2.26 12.05 -9.18
CA GLU A 107 2.43 10.62 -8.86
C GLU A 107 3.89 10.28 -8.62
N ILE A 108 4.17 9.75 -7.43
CA ILE A 108 5.51 9.31 -7.04
C ILE A 108 5.48 7.80 -6.82
N LYS A 109 5.93 7.05 -7.83
CA LYS A 109 6.18 5.62 -7.66
C LYS A 109 7.41 5.44 -6.78
N ILE A 110 7.31 4.59 -5.76
CA ILE A 110 8.40 4.38 -4.79
C ILE A 110 9.09 3.03 -4.94
N GLY A 111 8.46 2.09 -5.62
CA GLY A 111 8.94 0.71 -5.73
C GLY A 111 7.79 -0.24 -5.98
N TYR A 112 8.03 -1.49 -5.61
CA TYR A 112 7.08 -2.57 -5.75
C TYR A 112 6.99 -3.34 -4.43
N ASP A 113 5.86 -4.00 -4.25
CA ASP A 113 5.73 -5.09 -3.29
C ASP A 113 5.51 -6.39 -4.06
N GLY A 114 5.98 -7.49 -3.48
CA GLY A 114 5.91 -8.82 -4.05
C GLY A 114 5.68 -9.83 -2.94
N ILE A 115 4.53 -10.52 -3.01
CA ILE A 115 4.20 -11.57 -2.05
C ILE A 115 4.49 -12.93 -2.66
N VAL A 116 5.13 -13.76 -1.87
CA VAL A 116 5.43 -15.14 -2.21
C VAL A 116 4.74 -16.09 -1.26
N PHE A 117 4.44 -17.27 -1.78
CA PHE A 117 4.00 -18.41 -0.98
C PHE A 117 5.19 -19.34 -0.89
N ALA A 118 5.58 -19.72 0.32
CA ALA A 118 6.70 -20.64 0.51
C ALA A 118 6.35 -21.72 1.52
N SER A 119 6.89 -22.92 1.31
CA SER A 119 6.90 -24.02 2.26
C SER A 119 8.34 -24.28 2.72
N ASN A 120 8.53 -25.25 3.61
CA ASN A 120 9.86 -25.70 3.99
C ASN A 120 10.66 -26.17 2.75
N ALA A 121 11.96 -25.87 2.69
CA ALA A 121 12.86 -26.22 1.57
C ALA A 121 12.80 -27.71 1.16
N ASN A 122 12.54 -28.60 2.12
CA ASN A 122 12.48 -30.05 1.94
C ASN A 122 11.12 -30.58 1.45
N LYS A 123 10.13 -29.70 1.26
CA LYS A 123 8.80 -30.09 0.76
C LYS A 123 8.65 -29.92 -0.75
N ALA A 124 7.56 -30.46 -1.29
CA ALA A 124 7.21 -30.31 -2.69
C ALA A 124 7.00 -28.83 -3.05
N ALA A 125 7.35 -28.47 -4.28
CA ALA A 125 7.01 -27.17 -4.85
C ALA A 125 5.50 -27.09 -5.15
N TYR A 126 4.90 -25.94 -4.88
CA TYR A 126 3.49 -25.71 -5.19
C TYR A 126 3.35 -24.91 -6.49
N LYS A 127 2.35 -25.28 -7.30
CA LYS A 127 1.92 -24.55 -8.50
C LYS A 127 0.58 -23.88 -8.23
N LEU A 128 0.62 -22.76 -7.52
CA LEU A 128 -0.58 -22.09 -7.05
C LEU A 128 -1.24 -21.25 -8.14
N ARG A 129 -2.54 -21.07 -7.98
CA ARG A 129 -3.38 -20.11 -8.68
C ARG A 129 -4.27 -19.45 -7.63
N PRO A 130 -4.81 -18.23 -7.87
CA PRO A 130 -5.74 -17.59 -6.92
C PRO A 130 -6.87 -18.52 -6.46
N GLN A 131 -7.48 -19.26 -7.40
CA GLN A 131 -8.53 -20.25 -7.09
C GLN A 131 -8.09 -21.30 -6.05
N HIS A 132 -6.84 -21.78 -6.10
CA HIS A 132 -6.34 -22.80 -5.17
C HIS A 132 -6.21 -22.23 -3.75
N VAL A 133 -5.72 -21.00 -3.64
CA VAL A 133 -5.55 -20.32 -2.35
C VAL A 133 -6.91 -19.99 -1.76
N PHE A 134 -7.84 -19.45 -2.56
CA PHE A 134 -9.21 -19.21 -2.09
C PHE A 134 -9.90 -20.50 -1.63
N ALA A 135 -9.83 -21.59 -2.41
CA ALA A 135 -10.40 -22.88 -2.04
C ALA A 135 -9.81 -23.46 -0.75
N ALA A 136 -8.53 -23.21 -0.47
CA ALA A 136 -7.91 -23.64 0.78
C ALA A 136 -8.39 -22.83 2.00
N LEU A 137 -8.73 -21.55 1.81
CA LEU A 137 -9.09 -20.59 2.87
C LEU A 137 -10.58 -20.55 3.19
N ALA A 138 -11.45 -20.63 2.17
CA ALA A 138 -12.87 -20.32 2.31
C ALA A 138 -13.55 -21.21 3.36
N ALA A 139 -14.45 -20.64 4.17
CA ALA A 139 -15.25 -21.44 5.12
C ALA A 139 -16.26 -22.34 4.40
N GLN A 140 -16.80 -21.86 3.29
CA GLN A 140 -17.77 -22.58 2.46
C GLN A 140 -17.40 -22.46 0.99
N LEU A 141 -17.75 -23.49 0.21
CA LEU A 141 -17.57 -23.52 -1.23
C LEU A 141 -18.87 -23.95 -1.93
N PRO A 142 -19.11 -23.50 -3.17
CA PRO A 142 -20.24 -23.97 -3.96
C PRO A 142 -20.09 -25.47 -4.27
N SER A 143 -21.16 -26.24 -4.04
CA SER A 143 -21.29 -27.64 -4.43
C SER A 143 -22.77 -27.94 -4.70
N ASN A 144 -23.07 -28.52 -5.88
CA ASN A 144 -24.43 -28.92 -6.28
C ASN A 144 -25.49 -27.81 -6.07
N GLY A 145 -25.15 -26.57 -6.46
CA GLY A 145 -26.06 -25.42 -6.36
C GLY A 145 -26.24 -24.84 -4.96
N LYS A 146 -25.51 -25.33 -3.95
CA LYS A 146 -25.55 -24.83 -2.56
C LYS A 146 -24.16 -24.47 -2.06
N MET A 147 -24.08 -23.58 -1.08
CA MET A 147 -22.85 -23.37 -0.32
C MET A 147 -22.74 -24.45 0.75
N VAL A 148 -21.64 -25.19 0.76
CA VAL A 148 -21.37 -26.25 1.75
C VAL A 148 -20.10 -25.93 2.52
N ALA A 149 -19.97 -26.47 3.74
CA ALA A 149 -18.73 -26.38 4.49
C ALA A 149 -17.56 -26.91 3.64
N ASN A 150 -16.41 -26.22 3.70
CA ASN A 150 -15.27 -26.56 2.86
C ASN A 150 -14.77 -28.00 3.16
N PRO A 151 -14.89 -28.93 2.19
CA PRO A 151 -14.57 -30.34 2.43
C PRO A 151 -13.07 -30.64 2.33
N TYR A 152 -12.29 -29.70 1.79
CA TYR A 152 -10.90 -29.96 1.46
C TYR A 152 -10.03 -29.94 2.72
N THR A 153 -9.27 -31.02 2.88
CA THR A 153 -8.29 -31.21 3.95
C THR A 153 -6.86 -31.32 3.42
N ARG A 154 -6.69 -31.59 2.11
CA ARG A 154 -5.41 -31.76 1.41
C ARG A 154 -5.39 -30.99 0.09
N TRP A 155 -4.21 -30.53 -0.33
CA TRP A 155 -4.08 -29.69 -1.52
C TRP A 155 -4.47 -30.38 -2.82
N ASN A 156 -4.13 -31.67 -2.97
CA ASN A 156 -4.49 -32.46 -4.15
C ASN A 156 -6.01 -32.71 -4.31
N GLN A 157 -6.81 -32.45 -3.28
CA GLN A 157 -8.28 -32.51 -3.37
C GLN A 157 -8.86 -31.25 -4.05
N ILE A 158 -8.14 -30.13 -3.99
CA ILE A 158 -8.48 -28.89 -4.69
C ILE A 158 -8.11 -29.01 -6.18
N ASP A 159 -6.88 -29.45 -6.46
CA ASP A 159 -6.38 -29.69 -7.81
C ASP A 159 -5.34 -30.81 -7.79
N LYS A 160 -5.50 -31.84 -8.64
CA LYS A 160 -4.64 -33.03 -8.70
C LYS A 160 -3.16 -32.71 -8.99
N ALA A 161 -2.86 -31.54 -9.58
CA ALA A 161 -1.50 -31.10 -9.85
C ALA A 161 -0.77 -30.56 -8.59
N LEU A 162 -1.49 -30.36 -7.48
CA LEU A 162 -0.91 -29.94 -6.21
C LEU A 162 -0.44 -31.14 -5.36
N PRO A 163 0.51 -30.93 -4.44
CA PRO A 163 1.02 -32.00 -3.57
C PRO A 163 -0.06 -32.66 -2.70
N ASN A 164 0.13 -33.94 -2.37
CA ASN A 164 -0.68 -34.66 -1.38
C ASN A 164 -0.26 -34.31 0.06
N GLU A 165 -0.27 -33.01 0.39
CA GLU A 165 0.09 -32.48 1.70
C GLU A 165 -1.16 -31.93 2.41
N PRO A 166 -1.24 -32.01 3.76
CA PRO A 166 -2.31 -31.37 4.52
C PRO A 166 -2.39 -29.86 4.23
N ILE A 167 -3.60 -29.32 4.12
CA ILE A 167 -3.79 -27.87 3.99
C ILE A 167 -3.48 -27.24 5.35
N THR A 168 -2.43 -26.43 5.39
CA THR A 168 -2.17 -25.49 6.47
C THR A 168 -1.60 -24.23 5.84
N LEU A 169 -2.38 -23.14 5.87
CA LEU A 169 -1.99 -21.84 5.37
C LEU A 169 -1.68 -20.91 6.54
N VAL A 170 -0.47 -20.36 6.55
CA VAL A 170 -0.03 -19.35 7.52
C VAL A 170 -0.02 -18.01 6.79
N ILE A 171 -0.97 -17.14 7.12
CA ILE A 171 -1.28 -15.93 6.37
C ILE A 171 -1.09 -14.67 7.22
N PRO A 172 -0.80 -13.51 6.62
CA PRO A 172 -0.80 -12.24 7.34
C PRO A 172 -2.18 -11.95 7.94
N ALA A 173 -2.21 -11.51 9.20
CA ALA A 173 -3.40 -10.96 9.83
C ALA A 173 -3.74 -9.57 9.24
N SER A 174 -4.90 -9.03 9.62
CA SER A 174 -5.46 -7.80 9.06
C SER A 174 -4.58 -6.54 9.25
N ASN A 175 -3.71 -6.53 10.24
CA ASN A 175 -2.79 -5.44 10.57
C ASN A 175 -1.45 -5.50 9.81
N HIS A 176 -1.19 -6.55 9.03
CA HIS A 176 0.09 -6.75 8.35
C HIS A 176 0.07 -6.17 6.92
N GLY A 177 1.12 -5.44 6.51
CA GLY A 177 1.16 -4.70 5.23
C GLY A 177 0.96 -5.54 3.97
N THR A 178 1.33 -6.82 4.01
CA THR A 178 1.09 -7.79 2.92
C THR A 178 -0.33 -8.32 2.85
N ARG A 179 -1.16 -8.12 3.89
CA ARG A 179 -2.54 -8.62 3.89
C ARG A 179 -3.32 -8.11 2.70
N GLU A 180 -3.17 -6.85 2.36
CA GLU A 180 -3.97 -6.21 1.32
C GLU A 180 -3.69 -6.82 -0.06
N VAL A 181 -2.42 -7.01 -0.44
CA VAL A 181 -2.03 -7.67 -1.70
C VAL A 181 -2.50 -9.13 -1.70
N PHE A 182 -2.31 -9.85 -0.60
CA PHE A 182 -2.73 -11.25 -0.48
C PHE A 182 -4.25 -11.37 -0.68
N GLN A 183 -5.02 -10.50 -0.01
CA GLN A 183 -6.47 -10.44 -0.14
C GLN A 183 -6.87 -10.15 -1.59
N GLU A 184 -6.35 -9.08 -2.20
CA GLU A 184 -6.75 -8.66 -3.54
C GLU A 184 -6.34 -9.67 -4.62
N LYS A 185 -5.05 -10.07 -4.63
CA LYS A 185 -4.46 -10.84 -5.74
C LYS A 185 -4.70 -12.34 -5.65
N MET A 186 -4.99 -12.87 -4.47
CA MET A 186 -5.13 -14.32 -4.27
C MET A 186 -6.50 -14.71 -3.75
N VAL A 187 -7.03 -14.00 -2.76
CA VAL A 187 -8.33 -14.34 -2.15
C VAL A 187 -9.48 -13.84 -3.02
N ASP A 188 -9.55 -12.54 -3.29
CA ASP A 188 -10.62 -11.92 -4.06
C ASP A 188 -10.57 -12.43 -5.51
N ALA A 189 -9.39 -12.38 -6.15
CA ALA A 189 -9.20 -12.94 -7.49
C ALA A 189 -9.55 -14.44 -7.57
N GLY A 190 -9.29 -15.21 -6.52
CA GLY A 190 -9.68 -16.61 -6.42
C GLY A 190 -11.18 -16.80 -6.21
N CYS A 191 -11.81 -15.96 -5.41
CA CYS A 191 -13.26 -15.96 -5.20
C CYS A 191 -14.02 -15.68 -6.50
N GLU A 192 -13.53 -14.72 -7.30
CA GLU A 192 -14.11 -14.34 -8.59
C GLU A 192 -14.05 -15.46 -9.66
N THR A 193 -13.31 -16.55 -9.43
CA THR A 193 -13.35 -17.71 -10.34
C THR A 193 -14.61 -18.55 -10.18
N TYR A 194 -15.34 -18.41 -9.07
CA TYR A 194 -16.54 -19.21 -8.78
C TYR A 194 -17.79 -18.49 -9.27
N ALA A 195 -18.38 -18.96 -10.39
CA ALA A 195 -19.60 -18.40 -10.97
C ALA A 195 -20.75 -18.32 -9.94
N ALA A 196 -20.95 -19.38 -9.16
CA ALA A 196 -21.98 -19.42 -8.12
C ALA A 196 -21.80 -18.33 -7.05
N ILE A 197 -20.56 -17.99 -6.67
CA ILE A 197 -20.31 -16.89 -5.72
C ILE A 197 -20.52 -15.53 -6.37
N LYS A 198 -20.14 -15.37 -7.65
CA LYS A 198 -20.36 -14.14 -8.41
C LYS A 198 -21.84 -13.79 -8.58
N SER A 199 -22.71 -14.80 -8.66
CA SER A 199 -24.16 -14.64 -8.80
C SER A 199 -24.87 -14.32 -7.48
N LEU A 200 -24.18 -14.33 -6.34
CA LEU A 200 -24.75 -13.91 -5.06
C LEU A 200 -24.97 -12.39 -5.04
N ASP A 201 -25.87 -11.92 -4.18
CA ASP A 201 -25.98 -10.50 -3.88
C ASP A 201 -24.67 -9.96 -3.28
N LYS A 202 -24.52 -8.62 -3.27
CA LYS A 202 -23.28 -7.95 -2.88
C LYS A 202 -22.80 -8.34 -1.48
N ASP A 203 -23.70 -8.46 -0.52
CA ASP A 203 -23.33 -8.72 0.87
C ASP A 203 -23.04 -10.20 1.09
N ALA A 204 -23.82 -11.10 0.49
CA ALA A 204 -23.54 -12.53 0.50
C ALA A 204 -22.24 -12.87 -0.23
N LYS A 205 -21.97 -12.25 -1.39
CA LYS A 205 -20.70 -12.37 -2.13
C LYS A 205 -19.54 -11.91 -1.27
N LYS A 206 -19.63 -10.71 -0.68
CA LYS A 206 -18.58 -10.18 0.21
C LYS A 206 -18.33 -11.15 1.36
N LYS A 207 -19.38 -11.60 2.04
CA LYS A 207 -19.28 -12.58 3.13
C LYS A 207 -18.62 -13.89 2.66
N ALA A 208 -18.99 -14.42 1.50
CA ALA A 208 -18.41 -15.65 0.96
C ALA A 208 -16.91 -15.47 0.64
N CYS A 209 -16.51 -14.33 0.06
CA CYS A 209 -15.12 -14.07 -0.28
C CYS A 209 -14.22 -13.77 0.93
N THR A 210 -14.78 -13.22 2.03
CA THR A 210 -13.99 -12.78 3.19
C THR A 210 -14.11 -13.68 4.42
N THR A 211 -14.93 -14.73 4.41
CA THR A 211 -15.08 -15.64 5.55
C THR A 211 -14.15 -16.84 5.41
N PHE A 212 -13.11 -16.88 6.23
CA PHE A 212 -12.17 -18.01 6.27
C PHE A 212 -12.65 -19.13 7.20
N ARG A 213 -12.25 -20.36 6.88
CA ARG A 213 -12.48 -21.54 7.71
C ARG A 213 -11.82 -21.38 9.08
N LYS A 214 -12.46 -21.94 10.12
CA LYS A 214 -12.01 -21.89 11.52
C LYS A 214 -11.60 -23.25 12.10
N ASP A 215 -11.30 -24.21 11.23
CA ASP A 215 -10.99 -25.60 11.58
C ASP A 215 -9.48 -25.85 11.78
N GLY A 216 -8.71 -24.81 12.11
CA GLY A 216 -7.27 -24.89 12.41
C GLY A 216 -6.35 -24.97 11.19
N ARG A 217 -6.88 -25.01 9.97
CA ARG A 217 -6.08 -25.07 8.72
C ARG A 217 -5.61 -23.71 8.22
N VAL A 218 -6.16 -22.63 8.74
CA VAL A 218 -5.74 -21.26 8.46
C VAL A 218 -5.27 -20.65 9.78
N VAL A 219 -4.03 -20.16 9.77
CA VAL A 219 -3.38 -19.51 10.91
C VAL A 219 -3.05 -18.10 10.48
N GLU A 220 -3.61 -17.11 11.17
CA GLU A 220 -3.29 -15.71 10.94
C GLU A 220 -2.14 -15.29 11.86
N ILE A 221 -1.11 -14.66 11.30
CA ILE A 221 0.06 -14.16 12.02
C ILE A 221 -0.01 -12.63 12.04
N ALA A 222 -0.09 -12.07 13.24
CA ALA A 222 -0.06 -10.62 13.46
C ALA A 222 1.36 -10.08 13.67
N GLY A 223 2.29 -10.95 14.08
CA GLY A 223 3.72 -10.64 14.21
C GLY A 223 4.43 -10.58 12.87
N ASP A 224 5.77 -10.63 12.92
CA ASP A 224 6.62 -10.55 11.74
C ASP A 224 6.73 -11.89 10.97
N TYR A 225 7.48 -11.88 9.87
CA TYR A 225 7.73 -13.08 9.08
C TYR A 225 8.54 -14.17 9.81
N THR A 226 9.27 -13.84 10.88
CA THR A 226 10.02 -14.84 11.64
C THR A 226 9.08 -15.77 12.41
N GLU A 227 7.92 -15.28 12.86
CA GLU A 227 6.87 -16.11 13.45
C GLU A 227 6.29 -17.09 12.42
N THR A 228 6.03 -16.60 11.19
CA THR A 228 5.59 -17.45 10.08
C THR A 228 6.65 -18.52 9.76
N LEU A 229 7.92 -18.13 9.69
CA LEU A 229 9.04 -19.05 9.45
C LEU A 229 9.20 -20.09 10.57
N ALA A 230 9.03 -19.70 11.83
CA ALA A 230 9.06 -20.63 12.97
C ALA A 230 7.93 -21.67 12.87
N ARG A 231 6.73 -21.25 12.45
CA ARG A 231 5.60 -22.16 12.23
C ARG A 231 5.86 -23.17 11.10
N LEU A 232 6.50 -22.74 10.01
CA LEU A 232 6.91 -23.65 8.92
C LEU A 232 8.02 -24.63 9.35
N LYS A 233 8.73 -24.35 10.43
CA LYS A 233 9.72 -25.26 11.02
C LYS A 233 9.04 -26.38 11.81
N THR A 234 7.97 -26.08 12.54
CA THR A 234 7.20 -27.05 13.34
C THR A 234 6.10 -27.76 12.55
N SER A 235 5.61 -27.15 11.48
CA SER A 235 4.67 -27.73 10.51
C SER A 235 5.24 -27.67 9.09
N PRO A 236 6.16 -28.59 8.70
CA PRO A 236 6.88 -28.49 7.44
C PRO A 236 6.01 -28.45 6.18
N SER A 237 4.82 -29.07 6.22
CA SER A 237 3.86 -29.08 5.11
C SER A 237 3.06 -27.77 4.97
N ALA A 238 3.15 -26.86 5.94
CA ALA A 238 2.46 -25.58 5.89
C ALA A 238 3.01 -24.69 4.77
N VAL A 239 2.13 -23.87 4.20
CA VAL A 239 2.47 -22.85 3.22
C VAL A 239 2.32 -21.48 3.90
N GLY A 240 3.43 -20.77 4.04
CA GLY A 240 3.50 -19.43 4.60
C GLY A 240 3.48 -18.35 3.50
N VAL A 241 3.01 -17.17 3.87
CA VAL A 241 2.97 -15.98 3.01
C VAL A 241 4.05 -15.01 3.46
N PHE A 242 4.95 -14.63 2.55
CA PHE A 242 6.10 -13.78 2.83
C PHE A 242 6.22 -12.65 1.82
N GLY A 243 6.93 -11.57 2.17
CA GLY A 243 7.48 -10.65 1.18
C GLY A 243 8.67 -11.28 0.46
N LEU A 244 8.88 -10.94 -0.82
CA LEU A 244 9.97 -11.51 -1.62
C LEU A 244 11.35 -11.30 -0.97
N GLY A 245 11.62 -10.13 -0.42
CA GLY A 245 12.90 -9.83 0.23
C GLY A 245 13.20 -10.75 1.42
N PHE A 246 12.20 -11.09 2.24
CA PHE A 246 12.36 -12.04 3.33
C PHE A 246 12.63 -13.45 2.82
N TYR A 247 11.92 -13.87 1.77
CA TYR A 247 12.18 -15.15 1.12
C TYR A 247 13.62 -15.22 0.57
N ASP A 248 14.08 -14.16 -0.10
CA ASP A 248 15.41 -14.12 -0.71
C ASP A 248 16.54 -14.30 0.32
N GLN A 249 16.34 -13.80 1.54
CA GLN A 249 17.26 -13.98 2.67
C GLN A 249 17.18 -15.37 3.33
N ASN A 250 16.18 -16.19 2.99
CA ASN A 250 15.89 -17.48 3.63
C ASN A 250 15.71 -18.62 2.61
N ARG A 251 16.32 -18.51 1.42
CA ARG A 251 16.19 -19.50 0.32
C ARG A 251 16.74 -20.88 0.66
N ASP A 252 17.66 -20.96 1.62
CA ASP A 252 18.20 -22.20 2.17
C ASP A 252 17.15 -22.99 2.98
N ARG A 253 16.16 -22.28 3.56
CA ARG A 253 15.14 -22.86 4.45
C ARG A 253 13.75 -22.92 3.82
N LEU A 254 13.52 -22.13 2.77
CA LEU A 254 12.21 -21.97 2.14
C LEU A 254 12.23 -22.41 0.67
N ARG A 255 11.18 -23.12 0.28
CA ARG A 255 10.88 -23.41 -1.13
C ARG A 255 9.69 -22.57 -1.57
N VAL A 256 9.90 -21.72 -2.57
CA VAL A 256 8.84 -20.85 -3.09
C VAL A 256 7.93 -21.58 -4.06
N ALA A 257 6.65 -21.23 -4.03
CA ALA A 257 5.65 -21.64 -4.99
C ALA A 257 5.68 -20.73 -6.23
N THR A 258 5.30 -21.28 -7.38
CA THR A 258 4.93 -20.45 -8.54
C THR A 258 3.47 -20.03 -8.40
N VAL A 259 3.12 -18.83 -8.88
CA VAL A 259 1.72 -18.40 -9.02
C VAL A 259 1.41 -18.19 -10.50
N ASN A 260 0.35 -18.83 -10.99
CA ASN A 260 0.02 -18.87 -12.42
C ASN A 260 1.22 -19.32 -13.29
N ASN A 261 1.97 -20.32 -12.80
CA ASN A 261 3.20 -20.84 -13.41
C ASN A 261 4.38 -19.84 -13.51
N VAL A 262 4.28 -18.67 -12.87
CA VAL A 262 5.38 -17.70 -12.81
C VAL A 262 6.07 -17.81 -11.45
N ALA A 263 7.38 -18.03 -11.45
CA ALA A 263 8.20 -18.00 -10.25
C ALA A 263 8.46 -16.53 -9.83
N PRO A 264 8.38 -16.20 -8.54
CA PRO A 264 8.68 -14.85 -8.08
C PRO A 264 10.18 -14.55 -8.14
N SER A 265 10.49 -13.34 -8.57
CA SER A 265 11.83 -12.75 -8.59
C SER A 265 11.71 -11.25 -8.80
N GLU A 266 12.77 -10.50 -8.49
CA GLU A 266 12.86 -9.07 -8.83
C GLU A 266 12.54 -8.86 -10.33
N LYS A 267 13.13 -9.65 -11.22
CA LYS A 267 12.90 -9.59 -12.67
C LYS A 267 11.42 -9.75 -13.06
N THR A 268 10.75 -10.78 -12.54
CA THR A 268 9.34 -11.06 -12.90
C THR A 268 8.36 -10.08 -12.27
N ILE A 269 8.76 -9.40 -11.19
CA ILE A 269 7.95 -8.35 -10.58
C ILE A 269 8.10 -7.04 -11.36
N LEU A 270 9.34 -6.64 -11.64
CA LEU A 270 9.62 -5.41 -12.38
C LEU A 270 9.02 -5.42 -13.80
N ASN A 271 8.97 -6.58 -14.46
CA ASN A 271 8.34 -6.70 -15.78
C ASN A 271 6.83 -7.01 -15.73
N GLY A 272 6.23 -7.11 -14.54
CA GLY A 272 4.81 -7.37 -14.34
C GLY A 272 4.35 -8.80 -14.61
N ALA A 273 5.25 -9.75 -14.89
CA ALA A 273 4.87 -11.14 -15.15
C ALA A 273 4.38 -11.88 -13.90
N TYR A 274 4.93 -11.57 -12.72
CA TYR A 274 4.54 -12.23 -11.48
C TYR A 274 3.26 -11.59 -10.89
N PRO A 275 2.16 -12.35 -10.74
CA PRO A 275 0.83 -11.80 -10.55
C PRO A 275 0.56 -11.29 -9.13
N VAL A 276 1.36 -11.70 -8.14
CA VAL A 276 1.18 -11.31 -6.73
C VAL A 276 2.16 -10.20 -6.37
N SER A 277 2.18 -9.19 -7.24
CA SER A 277 2.98 -7.98 -7.06
C SER A 277 2.20 -6.75 -7.47
N ARG A 278 2.63 -5.59 -6.98
CA ARG A 278 2.07 -4.31 -7.41
C ARG A 278 3.08 -3.18 -7.25
N PRO A 279 2.99 -2.15 -8.10
CA PRO A 279 3.70 -0.91 -7.85
C PRO A 279 3.10 -0.20 -6.63
N LEU A 280 3.96 0.47 -5.87
CA LEU A 280 3.59 1.30 -4.73
C LEU A 280 3.85 2.77 -5.08
N PHE A 281 2.98 3.64 -4.58
CA PHE A 281 2.98 5.06 -4.86
C PHE A 281 2.75 5.88 -3.59
N PHE A 282 3.13 7.14 -3.66
CA PHE A 282 2.38 8.18 -2.99
C PHE A 282 2.08 9.32 -3.97
N TYR A 283 1.06 10.10 -3.65
CA TYR A 283 0.63 11.23 -4.45
C TYR A 283 0.89 12.52 -3.70
N VAL A 284 1.54 13.49 -4.33
CA VAL A 284 1.83 14.81 -3.73
C VAL A 284 0.87 15.83 -4.30
N LYS A 285 0.34 16.69 -3.43
CA LYS A 285 -0.48 17.83 -3.84
C LYS A 285 0.42 18.95 -4.31
N GLY A 286 0.42 19.23 -5.61
CA GLY A 286 1.28 20.24 -6.21
C GLY A 286 1.02 21.65 -5.66
N GLU A 287 -0.23 21.94 -5.28
CA GLU A 287 -0.63 23.19 -4.64
C GLU A 287 0.05 23.41 -3.27
N HIS A 288 0.48 22.34 -2.61
CA HIS A 288 1.15 22.38 -1.31
C HIS A 288 2.67 22.53 -1.39
N LEU A 289 3.28 22.37 -2.58
CA LEU A 289 4.74 22.40 -2.73
C LEU A 289 5.39 23.74 -2.33
N LYS A 290 4.66 24.85 -2.44
CA LYS A 290 5.16 26.18 -2.08
C LYS A 290 4.81 26.59 -0.65
N SER A 291 3.66 26.14 -0.13
CA SER A 291 3.15 26.56 1.18
C SER A 291 3.64 25.67 2.32
N ILE A 292 3.88 24.39 2.07
CA ILE A 292 4.27 23.41 3.10
C ILE A 292 5.79 23.22 3.09
N LYS A 293 6.43 23.70 4.15
CA LYS A 293 7.90 23.63 4.30
C LYS A 293 8.37 22.18 4.25
N GLY A 294 9.43 21.94 3.48
CA GLY A 294 10.06 20.63 3.39
C GLY A 294 9.37 19.64 2.45
N LEU A 295 8.18 19.93 1.91
CA LEU A 295 7.45 18.96 1.07
C LEU A 295 8.23 18.56 -0.21
N PRO A 296 8.85 19.48 -0.97
CA PRO A 296 9.72 19.11 -2.07
C PRO A 296 10.91 18.26 -1.60
N GLN A 297 11.57 18.65 -0.50
CA GLN A 297 12.74 17.98 0.04
C GLN A 297 12.41 16.57 0.52
N PHE A 298 11.27 16.37 1.19
CA PHE A 298 10.80 15.06 1.61
C PHE A 298 10.56 14.15 0.42
N THR A 299 9.92 14.67 -0.63
CA THR A 299 9.65 13.91 -1.87
C THR A 299 10.95 13.50 -2.56
N GLU A 300 11.90 14.42 -2.71
CA GLU A 300 13.22 14.10 -3.29
C GLU A 300 14.03 13.15 -2.40
N TYR A 301 13.94 13.29 -1.08
CA TYR A 301 14.63 12.43 -0.13
C TYR A 301 14.12 10.99 -0.18
N PHE A 302 12.80 10.79 -0.30
CA PHE A 302 12.22 9.47 -0.52
C PHE A 302 12.80 8.80 -1.77
N LEU A 303 12.97 9.57 -2.86
CA LEU A 303 13.53 9.09 -4.13
C LEU A 303 15.07 9.01 -4.14
N ASN A 304 15.74 9.33 -3.03
CA ASN A 304 17.18 9.21 -2.93
C ASN A 304 17.59 7.73 -3.04
N LYS A 305 18.64 7.43 -3.82
CA LYS A 305 19.16 6.06 -3.99
C LYS A 305 19.52 5.39 -2.67
N LYS A 306 20.04 6.13 -1.69
CA LYS A 306 20.38 5.59 -0.37
C LYS A 306 19.14 5.24 0.47
N VAL A 307 18.00 5.84 0.17
CA VAL A 307 16.73 5.68 0.91
C VAL A 307 15.84 4.62 0.25
N SER A 308 15.64 4.66 -1.07
CA SER A 308 14.73 3.75 -1.80
C SER A 308 15.38 2.84 -2.85
N GLY A 309 16.71 2.91 -3.00
CA GLY A 309 17.45 2.04 -3.92
C GLY A 309 17.90 0.73 -3.31
N LYS A 310 18.61 -0.06 -4.11
CA LYS A 310 19.19 -1.34 -3.70
C LYS A 310 20.12 -1.18 -2.49
N GLY A 311 19.97 -2.05 -1.50
CA GLY A 311 20.68 -2.05 -0.23
C GLY A 311 20.15 -1.06 0.81
N SER A 312 19.10 -0.28 0.49
CA SER A 312 18.57 0.74 1.40
C SER A 312 17.82 0.14 2.59
N LYS A 313 17.49 0.99 3.57
CA LYS A 313 16.61 0.59 4.68
C LYS A 313 15.22 0.19 4.20
N LEU A 314 14.67 0.84 3.17
CA LEU A 314 13.37 0.46 2.62
C LEU A 314 13.41 -0.92 1.98
N GLU A 315 14.49 -1.28 1.26
CA GLU A 315 14.64 -2.62 0.71
C GLU A 315 14.75 -3.69 1.81
N LYS A 316 15.52 -3.39 2.87
CA LYS A 316 15.59 -4.27 4.06
C LYS A 316 14.24 -4.40 4.77
N ALA A 317 13.40 -3.39 4.72
CA ALA A 317 12.03 -3.41 5.22
C ALA A 317 11.04 -4.13 4.28
N GLY A 318 11.48 -4.61 3.11
CA GLY A 318 10.68 -5.42 2.19
C GLY A 318 10.30 -4.73 0.87
N LEU A 319 10.67 -3.47 0.67
CA LEU A 319 10.40 -2.76 -0.59
C LEU A 319 11.25 -3.35 -1.72
N ILE A 320 10.63 -3.75 -2.83
CA ILE A 320 11.38 -4.11 -4.03
C ILE A 320 11.72 -2.81 -4.76
N SER A 321 13.01 -2.47 -4.77
CA SER A 321 13.50 -1.19 -5.27
C SER A 321 13.28 -1.04 -6.78
N MET A 322 12.99 0.18 -7.23
CA MET A 322 12.98 0.51 -8.65
C MET A 322 14.41 0.45 -9.21
N SER A 323 14.51 0.17 -10.52
CA SER A 323 15.78 0.39 -11.24
C SER A 323 16.24 1.84 -11.13
N ASP A 324 17.55 2.08 -11.21
CA ASP A 324 18.11 3.44 -11.18
C ASP A 324 17.50 4.35 -12.28
N LYS A 325 17.25 3.79 -13.47
CA LYS A 325 16.60 4.48 -14.59
C LYS A 325 15.16 4.87 -14.26
N GLU A 326 14.38 3.96 -13.70
CA GLU A 326 12.99 4.21 -13.33
C GLU A 326 12.90 5.27 -12.23
N ARG A 327 13.71 5.16 -11.18
CA ARG A 327 13.75 6.16 -10.10
C ARG A 327 14.16 7.54 -10.60
N ALA A 328 15.16 7.62 -11.49
CA ALA A 328 15.55 8.89 -12.11
C ALA A 328 14.42 9.51 -12.95
N ALA A 329 13.64 8.69 -13.68
CA ALA A 329 12.48 9.17 -14.43
C ALA A 329 11.37 9.71 -13.51
N VAL A 330 11.09 9.03 -12.39
CA VAL A 330 10.12 9.51 -11.38
C VAL A 330 10.57 10.85 -10.80
N LEU A 331 11.85 10.97 -10.42
CA LEU A 331 12.42 12.20 -9.89
C LEU A 331 12.37 13.35 -10.92
N ALA A 332 12.69 13.09 -12.18
CA ALA A 332 12.60 14.08 -13.24
C ALA A 332 11.16 14.56 -13.48
N ASN A 333 10.18 13.65 -13.48
CA ASN A 333 8.77 13.99 -13.61
C ASN A 333 8.29 14.86 -12.44
N PHE A 334 8.70 14.53 -11.21
CA PHE A 334 8.40 15.33 -10.03
C PHE A 334 8.97 16.75 -10.14
N LYS A 335 10.26 16.88 -10.50
CA LYS A 335 10.92 18.18 -10.68
C LYS A 335 10.32 19.02 -11.80
N ALA A 336 9.79 18.38 -12.83
CA ALA A 336 9.06 19.04 -13.91
C ALA A 336 7.60 19.40 -13.54
N GLY A 337 7.12 19.06 -12.34
CA GLY A 337 5.73 19.29 -11.94
C GLY A 337 4.71 18.50 -12.76
N LYS A 338 5.11 17.34 -13.30
CA LYS A 338 4.26 16.56 -14.21
C LYS A 338 3.12 15.89 -13.44
N ALA A 339 1.93 16.47 -13.53
CA ALA A 339 0.72 15.93 -12.94
C ALA A 339 0.21 14.67 -13.68
N VAL A 340 -0.53 13.83 -12.96
CA VAL A 340 -1.26 12.70 -13.54
C VAL A 340 -2.34 13.23 -14.46
N VAL A 341 -2.35 12.74 -15.70
CA VAL A 341 -3.39 13.04 -16.68
C VAL A 341 -4.37 11.87 -16.72
N VAL A 342 -5.66 12.18 -16.77
CA VAL A 342 -6.71 11.17 -17.00
C VAL A 342 -6.44 10.55 -18.37
N LYS A 343 -6.13 9.25 -18.38
CA LYS A 343 -6.12 8.44 -19.61
C LYS A 343 -7.54 8.01 -19.95
#